data_AF-A0A2V3JGX2-F1
#
_entry.id   AF-A0A2V3JGX2-F1
#
_cell.length_a   1.000
_cell.length_b   1.000
_cell.length_c   1.000
_cell.angle_alpha   90.00
_cell.angle_beta   90.00
_cell.angle_gamma   90.00
#
_symmetry.space_group_name_H-M   'P 1'
#
loop_
_entity.id
_entity.type
_entity.pdbx_description
1 polymer ?
#
loop_
_entity_poly.entity_id
_entity_poly.type
_entity_poly.pdbx_seq_one_letter_code
_entity_poly.pdbx_strand_id
1 'polypeptide(L)'
;MDNFDIEFRIRPRPVNKELVSDLVEAVTTLGSVYDEKMGYWSDNDDRGPFGGRSLEEAIEVVSTDQGAIWFLYNDMGYSLAIRPQPVEKSKLGYIGMWINHVNLDPSYTEYRLGEKGALDECLRNAEQFVEIAKAVWNVLEPKPIYGLGDYDIDYWMTSPTDEEILNLKVEPHIFMLNFYGPELIEKFGKEKLLPMPAYRVEELKDGIMFFRSPLPHKCGYGAGLGNYEEICEHFGWKTYFVYIFDMNMFKPSVTEYGIRKTEFRNINALKKYLKRDMDKFRKKVEGGRVFVILKKPSGKPVPYHMKEMERWVRDEMGAEVADIVW
;
A
#
# COMPACT_ATOMS: atom_id res chain seq x y z
N MET A 1 -10.19 9.25 8.41
CA MET A 1 -11.20 9.02 7.36
C MET A 1 -10.52 7.96 6.52
N ASP A 2 -10.95 6.72 6.66
CA ASP A 2 -10.21 5.59 6.11
C ASP A 2 -10.40 5.66 4.59
N ASN A 3 -9.38 6.06 3.84
CA ASN A 3 -9.43 6.04 2.37
C ASN A 3 -8.63 4.86 1.89
N PHE A 4 -9.09 4.19 0.84
CA PHE A 4 -8.24 3.26 0.13
C PHE A 4 -7.44 4.07 -0.90
N ASP A 5 -6.14 4.06 -0.73
CA ASP A 5 -5.23 4.86 -1.51
C ASP A 5 -4.49 3.95 -2.49
N ILE A 6 -4.18 4.46 -3.68
CA ILE A 6 -3.22 3.86 -4.60
C ILE A 6 -2.23 4.96 -4.97
N GLU A 7 -0.94 4.71 -4.83
CA GLU A 7 0.11 5.67 -5.15
C GLU A 7 1.14 5.07 -6.07
N PHE A 8 1.44 5.79 -7.16
CA PHE A 8 2.52 5.50 -8.09
C PHE A 8 3.70 6.43 -7.82
N ARG A 9 4.80 5.87 -7.34
CA ARG A 9 6.02 6.60 -6.98
C ARG A 9 6.87 6.80 -8.23
N ILE A 10 7.01 8.07 -8.63
CA ILE A 10 7.68 8.48 -9.86
C ILE A 10 8.90 9.34 -9.57
N ARG A 11 9.89 9.30 -10.45
CA ARG A 11 10.97 10.29 -10.40
C ARG A 11 10.38 11.69 -10.63
N PRO A 12 10.93 12.72 -9.96
CA PRO A 12 10.49 14.10 -10.15
C PRO A 12 10.50 14.50 -11.62
N ARG A 13 9.40 15.07 -12.10
CA ARG A 13 9.27 15.59 -13.47
C ARG A 13 8.35 16.82 -13.49
N PRO A 14 8.52 17.75 -14.44
CA PRO A 14 7.70 18.96 -14.48
C PRO A 14 6.21 18.64 -14.49
N VAL A 15 5.44 19.39 -13.71
CA VAL A 15 3.99 19.47 -13.87
C VAL A 15 3.74 20.21 -15.17
N ASN A 16 3.00 19.61 -16.07
CA ASN A 16 2.64 20.25 -17.32
C ASN A 16 1.27 19.76 -17.79
N LYS A 17 0.71 20.53 -18.73
CA LYS A 17 -0.62 20.28 -19.27
C LYS A 17 -0.72 18.96 -20.01
N GLU A 18 0.33 18.56 -20.71
CA GLU A 18 0.38 17.27 -21.42
C GLU A 18 0.16 16.10 -20.46
N LEU A 19 0.95 16.00 -19.39
CA LEU A 19 0.81 14.95 -18.39
C LEU A 19 -0.58 14.94 -17.74
N VAL A 20 -1.09 16.11 -17.34
CA VAL A 20 -2.43 16.19 -16.72
C VAL A 20 -3.51 15.79 -17.71
N SER A 21 -3.46 16.28 -18.95
CA SER A 21 -4.41 15.94 -20.00
C SER A 21 -4.38 14.45 -20.33
N ASP A 22 -3.20 13.84 -20.46
CA ASP A 22 -3.09 12.41 -20.75
C ASP A 22 -3.68 11.55 -19.62
N LEU A 23 -3.44 11.94 -18.37
CA LEU A 23 -4.01 11.27 -17.19
C LEU A 23 -5.53 11.39 -17.14
N VAL A 24 -6.06 12.58 -17.43
CA VAL A 24 -7.52 12.83 -17.50
C VAL A 24 -8.14 12.06 -18.68
N GLU A 25 -7.50 12.06 -19.85
CA GLU A 25 -7.93 11.30 -21.02
C GLU A 25 -7.96 9.80 -20.72
N ALA A 26 -6.96 9.26 -20.02
CA ALA A 26 -6.90 7.85 -19.65
C ALA A 26 -8.14 7.41 -18.86
N VAL A 27 -8.51 8.17 -17.84
CA VAL A 27 -9.62 7.81 -16.96
C VAL A 27 -10.99 8.12 -17.60
N THR A 28 -11.09 9.20 -18.38
CA THR A 28 -12.34 9.54 -19.08
C THR A 28 -12.63 8.59 -20.22
N THR A 29 -11.60 8.12 -20.95
CA THR A 29 -11.72 7.09 -21.98
C THR A 29 -12.21 5.76 -21.41
N LEU A 30 -11.81 5.43 -20.17
CA LEU A 30 -12.30 4.25 -19.46
C LEU A 30 -13.78 4.37 -19.09
N GLY A 31 -14.29 5.61 -18.98
CA GLY A 31 -15.68 5.93 -18.65
C GLY A 31 -15.87 6.78 -17.39
N SER A 32 -14.79 7.29 -16.78
CA SER A 32 -14.92 8.24 -15.68
C SER A 32 -15.48 9.58 -16.16
N VAL A 33 -16.31 10.20 -15.34
CA VAL A 33 -16.89 11.52 -15.59
C VAL A 33 -16.37 12.48 -14.54
N TYR A 34 -15.96 13.68 -14.94
CA TYR A 34 -15.53 14.71 -14.01
C TYR A 34 -16.66 15.10 -13.05
N ASP A 35 -16.37 15.11 -11.75
CA ASP A 35 -17.33 15.52 -10.72
C ASP A 35 -17.29 17.04 -10.54
N GLU A 36 -18.08 17.77 -11.32
CA GLU A 36 -18.15 19.23 -11.22
C GLU A 36 -18.54 19.72 -9.82
N LYS A 37 -19.26 18.93 -9.02
CA LYS A 37 -19.68 19.36 -7.67
C LYS A 37 -18.49 19.38 -6.71
N MET A 38 -17.60 18.40 -6.83
CA MET A 38 -16.37 18.32 -6.05
C MET A 38 -15.28 19.20 -6.67
N GLY A 39 -15.12 19.14 -7.99
CA GLY A 39 -14.20 19.94 -8.77
C GLY A 39 -12.74 19.48 -8.67
N TYR A 40 -11.86 20.40 -8.31
CA TYR A 40 -10.42 20.15 -8.17
C TYR A 40 -9.85 20.81 -6.90
N TRP A 41 -8.62 20.48 -6.57
CA TRP A 41 -7.86 21.07 -5.47
C TRP A 41 -6.47 21.40 -5.99
N SER A 42 -5.94 22.56 -5.59
CA SER A 42 -4.60 23.02 -5.91
C SER A 42 -3.73 22.96 -4.65
N ASP A 43 -2.52 22.44 -4.77
CA ASP A 43 -1.57 22.42 -3.66
C ASP A 43 -1.07 23.83 -3.28
N ASN A 44 -1.23 24.81 -4.19
CA ASN A 44 -0.88 26.22 -3.95
C ASN A 44 -2.06 27.03 -3.35
N ASP A 45 -3.24 26.43 -3.21
CA ASP A 45 -4.43 27.10 -2.67
C ASP A 45 -5.20 26.19 -1.70
N ASP A 46 -5.05 26.48 -0.41
CA ASP A 46 -5.64 25.73 0.70
C ASP A 46 -7.16 25.95 0.87
N ARG A 47 -7.78 26.79 0.04
CA ARG A 47 -9.23 27.08 0.09
C ARG A 47 -10.11 26.03 -0.59
N GLY A 48 -9.50 25.06 -1.30
CA GLY A 48 -10.21 24.03 -2.06
C GLY A 48 -10.93 22.97 -1.18
N PRO A 49 -11.71 22.06 -1.81
CA PRO A 49 -11.84 21.87 -3.25
C PRO A 49 -12.75 22.91 -3.94
N PHE A 50 -12.46 23.23 -5.19
CA PHE A 50 -13.11 24.23 -6.04
C PHE A 50 -14.23 23.63 -6.90
N GLY A 51 -15.39 23.38 -6.28
CA GLY A 51 -16.59 22.93 -6.98
C GLY A 51 -17.23 23.98 -7.89
N GLY A 52 -18.05 23.51 -8.85
CA GLY A 52 -18.77 24.33 -9.84
C GLY A 52 -17.90 24.89 -10.96
N ARG A 53 -16.67 24.39 -11.11
CA ARG A 53 -15.69 24.79 -12.12
C ARG A 53 -15.56 23.74 -13.21
N SER A 54 -15.23 24.16 -14.43
CA SER A 54 -15.12 23.23 -15.56
C SER A 54 -13.87 22.35 -15.47
N LEU A 55 -13.88 21.23 -16.20
CA LEU A 55 -12.74 20.33 -16.28
C LEU A 55 -11.52 21.02 -16.93
N GLU A 56 -11.72 21.93 -17.88
CA GLU A 56 -10.64 22.69 -18.51
C GLU A 56 -9.95 23.62 -17.51
N GLU A 57 -10.71 24.26 -16.61
CA GLU A 57 -10.15 25.06 -15.52
C GLU A 57 -9.35 24.17 -14.56
N ALA A 58 -9.90 23.00 -14.19
CA ALA A 58 -9.22 22.03 -13.33
C ALA A 58 -7.88 21.57 -13.94
N ILE A 59 -7.87 21.22 -15.22
CA ILE A 59 -6.65 20.84 -15.95
C ILE A 59 -5.65 21.99 -15.92
N GLU A 60 -6.05 23.22 -16.26
CA GLU A 60 -5.14 24.37 -16.31
C GLU A 60 -4.47 24.65 -14.96
N VAL A 61 -5.25 24.64 -13.88
CA VAL A 61 -4.74 24.92 -12.53
C VAL A 61 -3.83 23.79 -12.04
N VAL A 62 -4.29 22.53 -12.13
CA VAL A 62 -3.50 21.37 -11.65
C VAL A 62 -2.21 21.21 -12.49
N SER A 63 -2.21 21.61 -13.76
CA SER A 63 -1.01 21.63 -14.61
C SER A 63 0.05 22.63 -14.17
N THR A 64 -0.33 23.64 -13.39
CA THR A 64 0.58 24.68 -12.90
C THR A 64 0.98 24.43 -11.46
N ASP A 65 0.03 23.99 -10.62
CA ASP A 65 0.21 23.95 -9.16
C ASP A 65 0.47 22.55 -8.60
N GLN A 66 0.10 21.49 -9.34
CA GLN A 66 -0.21 20.17 -8.77
C GLN A 66 -1.47 20.17 -7.92
N GLY A 67 -2.03 18.99 -7.68
CA GLY A 67 -3.20 18.88 -6.84
C GLY A 67 -4.01 17.62 -7.11
N ALA A 68 -5.33 17.75 -7.11
CA ALA A 68 -6.23 16.63 -7.36
C ALA A 68 -7.45 17.04 -8.20
N ILE A 69 -7.97 16.11 -8.99
CA ILE A 69 -9.20 16.26 -9.79
C ILE A 69 -10.16 15.14 -9.42
N TRP A 70 -11.44 15.46 -9.17
CA TRP A 70 -12.44 14.47 -8.76
C TRP A 70 -13.22 13.91 -9.94
N PHE A 71 -13.48 12.61 -9.88
CA PHE A 71 -14.18 11.85 -10.91
C PHE A 71 -15.20 10.90 -10.28
N LEU A 72 -16.21 10.56 -11.08
CA LEU A 72 -17.18 9.49 -10.82
C LEU A 72 -16.98 8.37 -11.84
N TYR A 73 -17.04 7.12 -11.40
CA TYR A 73 -17.11 5.95 -12.27
C TYR A 73 -18.22 5.03 -11.79
N ASN A 74 -19.33 4.88 -12.53
CA ASN A 74 -20.48 4.08 -12.11
C ASN A 74 -20.93 4.39 -10.65
N ASP A 75 -21.09 5.68 -10.32
CA ASP A 75 -21.43 6.22 -8.99
C ASP A 75 -20.32 6.13 -7.91
N MET A 76 -19.18 5.53 -8.24
CA MET A 76 -18.00 5.48 -7.38
C MET A 76 -17.19 6.78 -7.52
N GLY A 77 -17.23 7.62 -6.50
CA GLY A 77 -16.42 8.84 -6.44
C GLY A 77 -14.98 8.57 -6.01
N TYR A 78 -14.03 9.11 -6.75
CA TYR A 78 -12.61 9.07 -6.42
C TYR A 78 -11.91 10.36 -6.84
N SER A 79 -10.76 10.65 -6.23
CA SER A 79 -9.89 11.74 -6.67
C SER A 79 -8.61 11.19 -7.30
N LEU A 80 -8.18 11.86 -8.37
CA LEU A 80 -6.92 11.63 -9.06
C LEU A 80 -5.92 12.69 -8.62
N ALA A 81 -4.95 12.27 -7.82
CA ALA A 81 -3.84 13.05 -7.32
C ALA A 81 -2.74 13.18 -8.39
N ILE A 82 -2.30 14.39 -8.69
CA ILE A 82 -1.27 14.64 -9.69
C ILE A 82 -0.18 15.51 -9.06
N ARG A 83 0.86 14.86 -8.53
CA ARG A 83 2.00 15.51 -7.86
C ARG A 83 3.34 15.01 -8.41
N PRO A 84 3.68 15.29 -9.67
CA PRO A 84 4.91 14.79 -10.28
C PRO A 84 6.21 15.40 -9.72
N GLN A 85 6.12 16.43 -8.91
CA GLN A 85 7.22 16.98 -8.10
C GLN A 85 7.06 16.56 -6.62
N PRO A 86 8.18 16.45 -5.87
CA PRO A 86 8.12 16.13 -4.46
C PRO A 86 7.42 17.19 -3.63
N VAL A 87 6.74 16.74 -2.57
CA VAL A 87 6.13 17.61 -1.55
C VAL A 87 6.91 17.47 -0.24
N GLU A 88 7.23 18.61 0.39
CA GLU A 88 7.95 18.72 1.67
C GLU A 88 9.24 17.88 1.79
N LYS A 89 9.13 16.70 2.41
CA LYS A 89 10.21 15.80 2.81
C LYS A 89 10.47 14.69 1.79
N SER A 90 9.64 14.61 0.75
CA SER A 90 9.76 13.58 -0.27
C SER A 90 10.90 13.90 -1.25
N LYS A 91 11.50 12.85 -1.83
CA LYS A 91 12.44 12.90 -2.96
C LYS A 91 11.79 12.47 -4.27
N LEU A 92 10.59 11.89 -4.21
CA LEU A 92 9.85 11.36 -5.36
C LEU A 92 8.61 12.22 -5.60
N GLY A 93 8.15 12.26 -6.85
CA GLY A 93 6.77 12.65 -7.13
C GLY A 93 5.85 11.45 -6.94
N TYR A 94 4.54 11.69 -6.94
CA TYR A 94 3.56 10.62 -7.04
C TYR A 94 2.32 10.99 -7.85
N ILE A 95 1.72 9.97 -8.44
CA ILE A 95 0.38 10.02 -9.01
C ILE A 95 -0.48 9.10 -8.16
N GLY A 96 -1.53 9.64 -7.56
CA GLY A 96 -2.33 8.96 -6.55
C GLY A 96 -3.78 8.84 -6.98
N MET A 97 -4.49 7.87 -6.42
CA MET A 97 -5.93 7.76 -6.52
C MET A 97 -6.49 7.42 -5.15
N TRP A 98 -7.62 8.03 -4.81
CA TRP A 98 -8.24 7.86 -3.51
C TRP A 98 -9.73 7.60 -3.63
N ILE A 99 -10.17 6.54 -2.98
CA ILE A 99 -11.58 6.17 -2.87
C ILE A 99 -11.95 6.06 -1.40
N ASN A 100 -13.14 6.57 -1.07
CA ASN A 100 -13.67 6.47 0.29
C ASN A 100 -13.95 4.99 0.64
N HIS A 101 -13.54 4.54 1.84
CA HIS A 101 -13.72 3.15 2.28
C HIS A 101 -15.16 2.66 2.23
N VAL A 102 -16.15 3.55 2.30
CA VAL A 102 -17.58 3.17 2.20
C VAL A 102 -17.90 2.43 0.90
N ASN A 103 -17.10 2.60 -0.16
CA ASN A 103 -17.28 1.89 -1.43
C ASN A 103 -16.67 0.48 -1.42
N LEU A 104 -15.85 0.16 -0.43
CA LEU A 104 -15.06 -1.07 -0.32
C LEU A 104 -15.34 -1.83 0.99
N ASP A 105 -16.29 -1.36 1.79
CA ASP A 105 -16.74 -1.99 3.03
C ASP A 105 -18.26 -2.30 2.93
N PRO A 106 -18.64 -3.58 2.77
CA PRO A 106 -20.03 -3.96 2.53
C PRO A 106 -20.96 -3.64 3.70
N SER A 107 -20.44 -3.43 4.92
CA SER A 107 -21.27 -3.02 6.07
C SER A 107 -21.99 -1.69 5.84
N TYR A 108 -21.48 -0.84 4.95
CA TYR A 108 -22.07 0.46 4.61
C TYR A 108 -23.25 0.37 3.65
N THR A 109 -23.43 -0.72 2.90
CA THR A 109 -24.53 -0.86 1.94
C THR A 109 -25.42 -2.06 2.22
N GLU A 110 -25.08 -2.88 3.21
CA GLU A 110 -25.84 -4.07 3.63
C GLU A 110 -27.29 -3.75 3.99
N TYR A 111 -27.55 -2.64 4.69
CA TYR A 111 -28.93 -2.25 5.06
C TYR A 111 -29.85 -2.01 3.84
N ARG A 112 -29.27 -1.68 2.68
CA ARG A 112 -29.97 -1.37 1.43
C ARG A 112 -30.01 -2.57 0.49
N LEU A 113 -28.95 -3.36 0.45
CA LEU A 113 -28.74 -4.41 -0.56
C LEU A 113 -28.78 -5.84 -0.02
N GLY A 114 -28.81 -6.00 1.31
CA GLY A 114 -28.51 -7.26 1.98
C GLY A 114 -27.04 -7.65 1.88
N GLU A 115 -26.62 -8.64 2.68
CA GLU A 115 -25.23 -9.08 2.79
C GLU A 115 -24.60 -9.40 1.43
N LYS A 116 -25.27 -10.25 0.63
CA LYS A 116 -24.77 -10.64 -0.69
C LYS A 116 -24.67 -9.46 -1.65
N GLY A 117 -25.70 -8.62 -1.70
CA GLY A 117 -25.73 -7.48 -2.63
C GLY A 117 -24.65 -6.44 -2.31
N ALA A 118 -24.41 -6.20 -1.02
CA ALA A 118 -23.35 -5.31 -0.56
C ALA A 118 -21.94 -5.87 -0.86
N LEU A 119 -21.73 -7.17 -0.67
CA LEU A 119 -20.49 -7.83 -1.03
C LEU A 119 -20.22 -7.76 -2.54
N ASP A 120 -21.24 -8.06 -3.36
CA ASP A 120 -21.15 -7.99 -4.82
C ASP A 120 -20.85 -6.54 -5.28
N GLU A 121 -21.41 -5.53 -4.63
CA GLU A 121 -21.13 -4.11 -4.91
C GLU A 121 -19.67 -3.75 -4.58
N CYS A 122 -19.15 -4.12 -3.41
CA CYS A 122 -17.77 -3.85 -3.02
C CYS A 122 -16.75 -4.54 -3.92
N LEU A 123 -17.00 -5.79 -4.31
CA LEU A 123 -16.13 -6.53 -5.23
C LEU A 123 -16.08 -5.84 -6.60
N ARG A 124 -17.22 -5.38 -7.13
CA ARG A 124 -17.26 -4.61 -8.38
C ARG A 124 -16.49 -3.31 -8.25
N ASN A 125 -16.66 -2.57 -7.17
CA ASN A 125 -15.97 -1.29 -6.95
C ASN A 125 -14.45 -1.50 -6.85
N ALA A 126 -14.00 -2.53 -6.14
CA ALA A 126 -12.59 -2.88 -6.04
C ALA A 126 -11.98 -3.19 -7.41
N GLU A 127 -12.66 -4.02 -8.21
CA GLU A 127 -12.22 -4.33 -9.58
C GLU A 127 -12.17 -3.09 -10.48
N GLN A 128 -13.19 -2.24 -10.43
CA GLN A 128 -13.22 -1.00 -11.20
C GLN A 128 -12.10 -0.04 -10.82
N PHE A 129 -11.83 0.09 -9.51
CA PHE A 129 -10.75 0.93 -9.03
C PHE A 129 -9.37 0.43 -9.48
N VAL A 130 -9.17 -0.90 -9.55
CA VAL A 130 -7.96 -1.50 -10.13
C VAL A 130 -7.86 -1.20 -11.63
N GLU A 131 -8.94 -1.27 -12.40
CA GLU A 131 -8.92 -0.92 -13.83
C GLU A 131 -8.59 0.56 -14.07
N ILE A 132 -9.11 1.48 -13.24
CA ILE A 132 -8.73 2.90 -13.26
C ILE A 132 -7.22 3.04 -12.99
N ALA A 133 -6.70 2.33 -11.98
CA ALA A 133 -5.27 2.36 -11.66
C ALA A 133 -4.39 1.85 -12.81
N LYS A 134 -4.82 0.81 -13.51
CA LYS A 134 -4.13 0.28 -14.70
C LYS A 134 -4.14 1.30 -15.85
N ALA A 135 -5.25 2.00 -16.08
CA ALA A 135 -5.33 3.06 -17.08
C ALA A 135 -4.31 4.18 -16.81
N VAL A 136 -4.26 4.65 -15.55
CA VAL A 136 -3.27 5.63 -15.10
C VAL A 136 -1.83 5.11 -15.28
N TRP A 137 -1.53 3.89 -14.83
CA TRP A 137 -0.21 3.27 -15.01
C TRP A 137 0.24 3.27 -16.47
N ASN A 138 -0.64 2.90 -17.39
CA ASN A 138 -0.32 2.71 -18.80
C ASN A 138 0.09 4.01 -19.51
N VAL A 139 -0.39 5.15 -19.03
CA VAL A 139 -0.07 6.48 -19.58
C VAL A 139 1.24 7.05 -19.04
N LEU A 140 1.66 6.67 -17.85
CA LEU A 140 2.85 7.25 -17.23
C LEU A 140 4.15 6.84 -17.96
N GLU A 141 4.87 7.82 -18.51
CA GLU A 141 6.19 7.63 -19.13
C GLU A 141 7.20 8.70 -18.66
N PRO A 142 8.35 8.33 -18.07
CA PRO A 142 8.75 6.96 -17.73
C PRO A 142 7.80 6.32 -16.70
N LYS A 143 7.75 4.99 -16.71
CA LYS A 143 6.96 4.21 -15.77
C LYS A 143 7.34 4.51 -14.31
N PRO A 144 6.39 4.45 -13.37
CA PRO A 144 6.69 4.53 -11.95
C PRO A 144 7.70 3.46 -11.54
N ILE A 145 8.52 3.77 -10.53
CA ILE A 145 9.46 2.78 -9.97
C ILE A 145 8.65 1.70 -9.25
N TYR A 146 7.70 2.15 -8.44
CA TYR A 146 6.85 1.30 -7.62
C TYR A 146 5.45 1.91 -7.50
N GLY A 147 4.43 1.08 -7.42
CA GLY A 147 3.09 1.49 -7.02
C GLY A 147 2.58 0.63 -5.87
N LEU A 148 1.83 1.22 -4.96
CA LEU A 148 1.27 0.52 -3.80
C LEU A 148 -0.16 0.98 -3.52
N GLY A 149 -1.00 0.06 -3.05
CA GLY A 149 -2.39 0.34 -2.69
C GLY A 149 -2.83 -0.40 -1.44
N ASP A 150 -3.33 0.34 -0.45
CA ASP A 150 -3.87 -0.14 0.83
C ASP A 150 -4.71 0.98 1.48
N TYR A 151 -5.38 0.68 2.60
CA TYR A 151 -6.09 1.70 3.36
C TYR A 151 -5.13 2.61 4.12
N ASP A 152 -5.30 3.92 4.06
CA ASP A 152 -4.59 4.87 4.92
C ASP A 152 -3.06 4.77 4.76
N ILE A 153 -2.55 4.63 3.54
CA ILE A 153 -1.13 4.35 3.21
C ILE A 153 -0.16 5.28 3.94
N ASP A 154 -0.53 6.56 4.09
CA ASP A 154 0.27 7.57 4.78
C ASP A 154 0.44 7.31 6.29
N TYR A 155 -0.45 6.53 6.88
CA TYR A 155 -0.39 6.10 8.27
C TYR A 155 0.35 4.76 8.42
N TRP A 156 0.69 4.08 7.33
CA TRP A 156 1.49 2.85 7.39
C TRP A 156 2.93 3.19 7.69
N MET A 157 3.31 2.88 8.92
CA MET A 157 4.68 3.00 9.38
C MET A 157 5.66 2.03 8.71
N THR A 158 5.14 1.09 7.91
CA THR A 158 5.90 0.17 7.03
C THR A 158 5.90 0.62 5.57
N SER A 159 5.34 1.78 5.21
CA SER A 159 5.45 2.23 3.83
C SER A 159 6.93 2.43 3.46
N PRO A 160 7.42 1.88 2.33
CA PRO A 160 8.80 2.05 1.94
C PRO A 160 9.08 3.53 1.72
N THR A 161 10.17 4.01 2.30
CA THR A 161 10.63 5.39 2.13
C THR A 161 11.09 5.64 0.71
N ASP A 162 11.14 6.92 0.29
CA ASP A 162 11.66 7.27 -1.03
C ASP A 162 13.08 6.77 -1.28
N GLU A 163 13.92 6.76 -0.24
CA GLU A 163 15.27 6.22 -0.31
C GLU A 163 15.27 4.70 -0.53
N GLU A 164 14.38 3.98 0.13
CA GLU A 164 14.22 2.54 -0.10
C GLU A 164 13.72 2.27 -1.52
N ILE A 165 12.73 3.02 -2.02
CA ILE A 165 12.22 2.88 -3.38
C ILE A 165 13.33 3.15 -4.41
N LEU A 166 14.06 4.26 -4.27
CA LEU A 166 15.16 4.63 -5.17
C LEU A 166 16.31 3.61 -5.17
N ASN A 167 16.55 2.95 -4.03
CA ASN A 167 17.51 1.87 -3.91
C ASN A 167 16.90 0.48 -4.19
N LEU A 168 15.67 0.43 -4.71
CA LEU A 168 14.91 -0.77 -5.03
C LEU A 168 14.68 -1.71 -3.82
N LYS A 169 14.76 -1.21 -2.59
CA LYS A 169 14.58 -1.92 -1.31
C LYS A 169 13.13 -1.88 -0.81
N VAL A 170 12.16 -2.17 -1.68
CA VAL A 170 10.73 -2.21 -1.33
C VAL A 170 10.29 -3.48 -0.56
N GLU A 171 11.25 -4.32 -0.16
CA GLU A 171 11.02 -5.56 0.60
C GLU A 171 10.92 -5.25 2.11
N PRO A 172 10.29 -6.12 2.93
CA PRO A 172 9.46 -7.28 2.59
C PRO A 172 7.96 -6.93 2.64
N HIS A 173 7.60 -5.66 2.41
CA HIS A 173 6.23 -5.19 2.58
C HIS A 173 5.38 -5.58 1.36
N ILE A 174 4.21 -6.13 1.66
CA ILE A 174 3.25 -6.58 0.65
C ILE A 174 1.96 -5.83 0.93
N PHE A 175 1.67 -4.83 0.11
CA PHE A 175 0.42 -4.08 0.16
C PHE A 175 -0.72 -4.90 -0.45
N MET A 176 -1.96 -4.44 -0.32
CA MET A 176 -3.08 -5.09 -0.97
C MET A 176 -2.91 -5.10 -2.50
N LEU A 177 -2.45 -4.00 -3.07
CA LEU A 177 -2.14 -3.84 -4.48
C LEU A 177 -0.69 -3.38 -4.63
N ASN A 178 0.06 -3.97 -5.56
CA ASN A 178 1.46 -3.62 -5.80
C ASN A 178 1.71 -3.56 -7.31
N PHE A 179 2.46 -2.55 -7.74
CA PHE A 179 2.89 -2.37 -9.12
C PHE A 179 4.41 -2.27 -9.18
N TYR A 180 5.02 -3.07 -10.04
CA TYR A 180 6.46 -3.14 -10.22
C TYR A 180 6.80 -2.52 -11.56
N GLY A 181 7.56 -1.42 -11.53
CA GLY A 181 8.12 -0.82 -12.73
C GLY A 181 9.30 -1.61 -13.28
N PRO A 182 9.86 -1.20 -14.43
CA PRO A 182 10.93 -1.92 -15.11
C PRO A 182 12.13 -2.24 -14.20
N GLU A 183 12.52 -1.29 -13.35
CA GLU A 183 13.68 -1.45 -12.45
C GLU A 183 13.46 -2.51 -11.37
N LEU A 184 12.25 -2.57 -10.80
CA LEU A 184 11.94 -3.61 -9.83
C LEU A 184 11.70 -4.96 -10.51
N ILE A 185 11.16 -4.96 -11.74
CA ILE A 185 11.06 -6.19 -12.55
C ILE A 185 12.46 -6.73 -12.85
N GLU A 186 13.41 -5.88 -13.22
CA GLU A 186 14.81 -6.26 -13.43
C GLU A 186 15.44 -6.80 -12.15
N LYS A 187 15.21 -6.14 -11.00
CA LYS A 187 15.71 -6.60 -9.69
C LYS A 187 15.15 -7.98 -9.30
N PHE A 188 13.84 -8.18 -9.43
CA PHE A 188 13.17 -9.37 -8.89
C PHE A 188 13.07 -10.53 -9.88
N GLY A 189 13.10 -10.24 -11.19
CA GLY A 189 12.86 -11.20 -12.26
C GLY A 189 11.37 -11.39 -12.53
N LYS A 190 10.97 -11.34 -13.82
CA LYS A 190 9.59 -11.63 -14.24
C LYS A 190 9.16 -13.04 -13.85
N GLU A 191 10.07 -13.99 -13.96
CA GLU A 191 9.90 -15.40 -13.58
C GLU A 191 9.56 -15.59 -12.11
N LYS A 192 9.93 -14.62 -11.26
CA LYS A 192 9.55 -14.60 -9.86
C LYS A 192 8.25 -13.84 -9.62
N LEU A 193 8.01 -12.74 -10.34
CA LEU A 193 6.84 -11.89 -10.14
C LEU A 193 5.53 -12.46 -10.72
N LEU A 194 5.57 -13.08 -11.90
CA LEU A 194 4.37 -13.60 -12.57
C LEU A 194 3.68 -14.77 -11.86
N PRO A 195 4.40 -15.78 -11.32
CA PRO A 195 3.77 -16.89 -10.61
C PRO A 195 3.46 -16.56 -9.14
N MET A 196 3.33 -15.27 -8.77
CA MET A 196 3.00 -14.88 -7.40
C MET A 196 1.71 -15.57 -6.94
N PRO A 197 1.66 -16.16 -5.73
CA PRO A 197 0.42 -16.74 -5.20
C PRO A 197 -0.52 -15.64 -4.69
N ALA A 198 -0.92 -14.71 -5.55
CA ALA A 198 -1.84 -13.63 -5.25
C ALA A 198 -3.24 -13.91 -5.82
N TYR A 199 -4.25 -13.16 -5.40
CA TYR A 199 -5.59 -13.24 -5.99
C TYR A 199 -5.56 -12.99 -7.50
N ARG A 200 -4.74 -12.04 -7.93
CA ARG A 200 -4.56 -11.71 -9.35
C ARG A 200 -3.15 -11.18 -9.61
N VAL A 201 -2.54 -11.60 -10.72
CA VAL A 201 -1.27 -11.08 -11.23
C VAL A 201 -1.47 -10.76 -12.70
N GLU A 202 -1.06 -9.57 -13.13
CA GLU A 202 -1.21 -9.12 -14.51
C GLU A 202 0.05 -8.43 -15.01
N GLU A 203 0.43 -8.72 -16.25
CA GLU A 203 1.38 -7.89 -16.99
C GLU A 203 0.68 -6.61 -17.46
N LEU A 204 1.36 -5.48 -17.26
CA LEU A 204 0.97 -4.17 -17.76
C LEU A 204 1.97 -3.70 -18.81
N LYS A 205 1.72 -2.54 -19.43
CA LYS A 205 2.71 -1.90 -20.30
C LYS A 205 3.96 -1.58 -19.46
N ASP A 206 5.05 -2.29 -19.73
CA ASP A 206 6.34 -2.16 -19.03
C ASP A 206 6.23 -2.25 -17.49
N GLY A 207 5.30 -3.06 -17.01
CA GLY A 207 5.02 -3.21 -15.58
C GLY A 207 4.41 -4.56 -15.23
N ILE A 208 4.38 -4.88 -13.93
CA ILE A 208 3.63 -6.03 -13.39
C ILE A 208 2.83 -5.54 -12.20
N MET A 209 1.54 -5.88 -12.19
CA MET A 209 0.67 -5.69 -11.03
C MET A 209 0.42 -7.03 -10.36
N PHE A 210 0.42 -7.05 -9.03
CA PHE A 210 -0.29 -8.11 -8.33
C PHE A 210 -1.22 -7.53 -7.27
N PHE A 211 -2.37 -8.18 -7.14
CA PHE A 211 -3.44 -7.85 -6.23
C PHE A 211 -3.63 -9.01 -5.27
N ARG A 212 -3.30 -8.80 -3.99
CA ARG A 212 -3.24 -9.84 -2.98
C ARG A 212 -4.62 -10.40 -2.64
N SER A 213 -5.62 -9.54 -2.59
CA SER A 213 -6.98 -9.87 -2.12
C SER A 213 -7.98 -8.90 -2.75
N PRO A 214 -9.15 -9.37 -3.22
CA PRO A 214 -10.15 -8.51 -3.85
C PRO A 214 -10.80 -7.54 -2.87
N LEU A 215 -10.75 -7.85 -1.58
CA LEU A 215 -11.23 -6.98 -0.51
C LEU A 215 -10.21 -6.86 0.63
N PRO A 216 -10.24 -5.74 1.36
CA PRO A 216 -9.36 -5.50 2.48
C PRO A 216 -9.69 -6.38 3.69
N HIS A 217 -8.67 -6.64 4.51
CA HIS A 217 -8.73 -7.59 5.64
C HIS A 217 -9.79 -7.24 6.71
N LYS A 218 -10.09 -5.94 6.88
CA LYS A 218 -11.06 -5.47 7.90
C LYS A 218 -12.51 -5.85 7.61
N CYS A 219 -12.84 -6.35 6.42
CA CYS A 219 -14.25 -6.52 6.04
C CYS A 219 -15.02 -7.62 6.78
N GLY A 220 -14.45 -8.41 7.71
CA GLY A 220 -15.25 -9.32 8.56
C GLY A 220 -15.91 -10.53 7.88
N TYR A 221 -16.04 -10.55 6.55
CA TYR A 221 -16.64 -11.65 5.77
C TYR A 221 -15.64 -12.72 5.32
N GLY A 222 -14.43 -12.76 5.89
CA GLY A 222 -13.39 -13.75 5.55
C GLY A 222 -12.74 -13.58 4.16
N ALA A 223 -13.33 -12.79 3.26
CA ALA A 223 -12.85 -12.51 1.91
C ALA A 223 -11.53 -11.70 1.84
N GLY A 224 -11.06 -11.14 2.98
CA GLY A 224 -9.85 -10.32 3.08
C GLY A 224 -8.63 -11.04 3.68
N LEU A 225 -8.69 -12.36 3.87
CA LEU A 225 -7.57 -13.18 4.35
C LEU A 225 -6.66 -13.57 3.17
N GLY A 226 -6.05 -12.57 2.53
CA GLY A 226 -5.18 -12.80 1.38
C GLY A 226 -3.95 -13.65 1.70
N ASN A 227 -3.28 -14.12 0.65
CA ASN A 227 -2.16 -15.07 0.67
C ASN A 227 -0.82 -14.48 1.18
N TYR A 228 -0.83 -13.60 2.18
CA TYR A 228 0.38 -12.89 2.63
C TYR A 228 1.53 -13.86 2.96
N GLU A 229 1.24 -14.93 3.72
CA GLU A 229 2.23 -15.94 4.07
C GLU A 229 2.81 -16.62 2.83
N GLU A 230 1.98 -17.02 1.88
CA GLU A 230 2.42 -17.70 0.65
C GLU A 230 3.22 -16.76 -0.24
N ILE A 231 2.83 -15.47 -0.35
CA ILE A 231 3.58 -14.45 -1.09
C ILE A 231 4.94 -14.22 -0.45
N CYS A 232 5.02 -14.07 0.88
CA CYS A 232 6.30 -13.98 1.59
C CYS A 232 7.17 -15.21 1.34
N GLU A 233 6.62 -16.42 1.48
CA GLU A 233 7.37 -17.66 1.24
C GLU A 233 7.86 -17.75 -0.21
N HIS A 234 7.03 -17.35 -1.19
CA HIS A 234 7.39 -17.29 -2.60
C HIS A 234 8.56 -16.35 -2.87
N PHE A 235 8.60 -15.22 -2.17
CA PHE A 235 9.76 -14.32 -2.23
C PHE A 235 10.99 -14.85 -1.48
N GLY A 236 10.84 -15.90 -0.67
CA GLY A 236 11.86 -16.42 0.23
C GLY A 236 12.02 -15.59 1.50
N TRP A 237 10.93 -14.94 1.93
CA TRP A 237 10.88 -14.05 3.09
C TRP A 237 10.02 -14.64 4.21
N LYS A 238 10.34 -14.24 5.44
CA LYS A 238 9.46 -14.40 6.60
C LYS A 238 9.45 -13.10 7.38
N THR A 239 8.27 -12.53 7.62
CA THR A 239 8.13 -11.24 8.29
C THR A 239 7.38 -11.39 9.61
N TYR A 240 7.95 -10.88 10.69
CA TYR A 240 7.33 -10.85 12.02
C TYR A 240 7.11 -9.42 12.49
N PHE A 241 5.93 -9.12 13.03
CA PHE A 241 5.68 -7.89 13.79
C PHE A 241 5.69 -8.21 15.27
N VAL A 242 6.66 -7.68 15.99
CA VAL A 242 6.88 -8.00 17.40
C VAL A 242 6.51 -6.79 18.24
N TYR A 243 5.54 -7.00 19.13
CA TYR A 243 5.05 -6.01 20.08
C TYR A 243 5.59 -6.36 21.46
N ILE A 244 6.43 -5.50 22.01
CA ILE A 244 7.02 -5.69 23.33
C ILE A 244 6.79 -4.40 24.11
N PHE A 245 5.76 -4.43 24.94
CA PHE A 245 5.42 -3.34 25.86
C PHE A 245 5.88 -3.69 27.27
N ASP A 246 5.93 -2.67 28.13
CA ASP A 246 6.31 -2.74 29.56
C ASP A 246 5.87 -4.06 30.22
N MET A 247 6.84 -4.79 30.78
CA MET A 247 6.63 -6.11 31.41
C MET A 247 5.57 -6.08 32.51
N ASN A 248 5.24 -4.90 33.04
CA ASN A 248 4.25 -4.72 34.10
C ASN A 248 2.82 -4.45 33.62
N MET A 249 2.57 -4.18 32.33
CA MET A 249 1.22 -3.82 31.85
C MET A 249 0.72 -4.54 30.59
N PHE A 250 1.57 -5.25 29.82
CA PHE A 250 1.12 -5.95 28.62
C PHE A 250 1.91 -7.24 28.35
N LYS A 251 1.20 -8.29 27.89
CA LYS A 251 1.81 -9.54 27.41
C LYS A 251 2.51 -9.27 26.06
N PRO A 252 3.80 -9.63 25.88
CA PRO A 252 4.44 -9.51 24.57
C PRO A 252 3.68 -10.35 23.54
N SER A 253 3.58 -9.86 22.31
CA SER A 253 2.86 -10.58 21.24
C SER A 253 3.60 -10.50 19.91
N VAL A 254 3.41 -11.53 19.10
CA VAL A 254 3.82 -11.53 17.69
C VAL A 254 2.59 -11.59 16.83
N THR A 255 2.57 -10.74 15.82
CA THR A 255 1.64 -10.85 14.71
C THR A 255 2.44 -11.20 13.47
N GLU A 256 2.06 -12.28 12.82
CA GLU A 256 2.41 -12.53 11.42
C GLU A 256 1.35 -11.80 10.59
N TYR A 257 1.76 -10.91 9.68
CA TYR A 257 0.94 -9.85 9.08
C TYR A 257 -0.50 -10.30 8.79
N GLY A 258 -1.48 -9.64 9.43
CA GLY A 258 -2.90 -9.78 9.10
C GLY A 258 -3.52 -11.17 9.23
N ILE A 259 -2.84 -12.17 9.82
CA ILE A 259 -3.37 -13.54 9.83
C ILE A 259 -3.59 -14.04 11.26
N ARG A 260 -2.57 -13.95 12.14
CA ARG A 260 -2.69 -14.44 13.54
C ARG A 260 -1.83 -13.64 14.50
N LYS A 261 -2.48 -13.08 15.54
CA LYS A 261 -1.79 -12.55 16.74
C LYS A 261 -1.64 -13.66 17.76
N THR A 262 -0.41 -13.92 18.19
CA THR A 262 -0.12 -14.82 19.31
C THR A 262 0.43 -14.02 20.48
N GLU A 263 -0.20 -14.16 21.65
CA GLU A 263 0.25 -13.53 22.89
C GLU A 263 1.10 -14.48 23.73
N PHE A 264 2.17 -13.96 24.31
CA PHE A 264 3.12 -14.73 25.11
C PHE A 264 3.12 -14.23 26.55
N ARG A 265 3.33 -15.14 27.50
CA ARG A 265 3.36 -14.80 28.92
C ARG A 265 4.55 -13.93 29.31
N ASN A 266 5.68 -14.04 28.60
CA ASN A 266 6.90 -13.28 28.83
C ASN A 266 7.81 -13.30 27.59
N ILE A 267 8.89 -12.51 27.61
CA ILE A 267 9.84 -12.37 26.50
C ILE A 267 10.58 -13.68 26.19
N ASN A 268 10.85 -14.53 27.18
CA ASN A 268 11.55 -15.81 26.96
C ASN A 268 10.68 -16.80 26.17
N ALA A 269 9.37 -16.84 26.45
CA ALA A 269 8.42 -17.64 25.69
C ALA A 269 8.33 -17.17 24.22
N LEU A 270 8.34 -15.85 24.02
CA LEU A 270 8.41 -15.23 22.70
C LEU A 270 9.70 -15.61 21.95
N LYS A 271 10.88 -15.44 22.56
CA LYS A 271 12.17 -15.81 21.96
C LYS A 271 12.21 -17.29 21.56
N LYS A 272 11.70 -18.18 22.42
CA LYS A 272 11.61 -19.62 22.12
C LYS A 272 10.70 -19.92 20.94
N TYR A 273 9.58 -19.21 20.82
CA TYR A 273 8.68 -19.33 19.66
C TYR A 273 9.38 -18.89 18.38
N LEU A 274 9.90 -17.66 18.35
CA LEU A 274 10.55 -17.09 17.17
C LEU A 274 11.73 -17.95 16.71
N LYS A 275 12.58 -18.41 17.64
CA LYS A 275 13.70 -19.29 17.31
C LYS A 275 13.23 -20.56 16.59
N ARG A 276 12.28 -21.26 17.20
CA ARG A 276 11.73 -22.51 16.64
C ARG A 276 11.12 -22.30 15.26
N ASP A 277 10.36 -21.21 15.09
CA ASP A 277 9.66 -20.94 13.83
C ASP A 277 10.61 -20.49 12.72
N MET A 278 11.56 -19.61 13.03
CA MET A 278 12.62 -19.21 12.10
C MET A 278 13.50 -20.38 11.67
N ASP A 279 13.88 -21.27 12.59
CA ASP A 279 14.64 -22.48 12.27
C ASP A 279 13.84 -23.41 11.36
N LYS A 280 12.52 -23.50 11.55
CA LYS A 280 11.63 -24.27 10.67
C LYS A 280 11.55 -23.65 9.27
N PHE A 281 11.39 -22.32 9.18
CA PHE A 281 11.36 -21.60 7.91
C PHE A 281 12.66 -21.79 7.12
N ARG A 282 13.82 -21.59 7.76
CA ARG A 282 15.15 -21.72 7.11
C ARG A 282 15.48 -23.15 6.66
N LYS A 283 14.90 -24.17 7.31
CA LYS A 283 14.99 -25.56 6.84
C LYS A 283 14.14 -25.81 5.59
N LYS A 284 13.05 -25.06 5.41
CA LYS A 284 12.13 -25.17 4.26
C LYS A 284 12.61 -24.32 3.08
N VAL A 285 13.14 -23.14 3.35
CA VAL A 285 13.55 -22.13 2.37
C VAL A 285 15.04 -21.87 2.52
N GLU A 286 15.83 -22.53 1.70
CA GLU A 286 17.29 -22.32 1.66
C GLU A 286 17.60 -20.87 1.29
N GLY A 287 18.48 -20.22 2.05
CA GLY A 287 18.78 -18.79 1.89
C GLY A 287 17.63 -17.84 2.27
N GLY A 288 16.56 -18.35 2.89
CA GLY A 288 15.41 -17.54 3.28
C GLY A 288 15.77 -16.39 4.23
N ARG A 289 15.30 -15.19 3.88
CA ARG A 289 15.52 -13.96 4.65
C ARG A 289 14.42 -13.80 5.69
N VAL A 290 14.81 -13.40 6.89
CA VAL A 290 13.85 -13.15 7.98
C VAL A 290 13.91 -11.69 8.36
N PHE A 291 12.75 -11.06 8.37
CA PHE A 291 12.54 -9.68 8.75
C PHE A 291 11.75 -9.61 10.05
N VAL A 292 12.24 -8.83 10.99
CA VAL A 292 11.59 -8.61 12.27
C VAL A 292 11.38 -7.12 12.44
N ILE A 293 10.11 -6.75 12.54
CA ILE A 293 9.68 -5.37 12.68
C ILE A 293 9.31 -5.16 14.14
N LEU A 294 10.14 -4.40 14.85
CA LEU A 294 9.93 -4.07 16.25
C LEU A 294 9.09 -2.80 16.37
N LYS A 295 7.96 -2.88 17.07
CA LYS A 295 7.12 -1.71 17.35
C LYS A 295 7.56 -1.05 18.67
N LYS A 296 8.09 0.17 18.56
CA LYS A 296 8.61 1.02 19.65
C LYS A 296 7.64 2.19 19.89
N PRO A 297 7.41 2.63 21.15
CA PRO A 297 6.62 3.83 21.43
C PRO A 297 7.38 5.12 21.07
N SER A 298 6.68 6.11 20.51
CA SER A 298 7.20 7.41 20.11
C SER A 298 7.45 8.31 21.32
N GLY A 299 8.49 9.14 21.20
CA GLY A 299 8.85 10.14 22.23
C GLY A 299 9.33 9.57 23.57
N LYS A 300 9.50 8.25 23.73
CA LYS A 300 9.98 7.61 24.96
C LYS A 300 11.34 6.94 24.76
N PRO A 301 12.20 6.89 25.78
CA PRO A 301 13.42 6.08 25.72
C PRO A 301 13.09 4.63 25.41
N VAL A 302 13.75 4.06 24.41
CA VAL A 302 13.61 2.64 24.05
C VAL A 302 13.99 1.79 25.27
N PRO A 303 13.05 0.99 25.84
CA PRO A 303 13.33 0.19 27.02
C PRO A 303 14.51 -0.77 26.81
N TYR A 304 15.23 -1.10 27.90
CA TYR A 304 16.39 -2.01 27.82
C TYR A 304 16.05 -3.36 27.17
N HIS A 305 14.92 -3.95 27.52
CA HIS A 305 14.47 -5.22 26.95
C HIS A 305 14.16 -5.16 25.44
N MET A 306 13.81 -3.98 24.91
CA MET A 306 13.63 -3.76 23.47
C MET A 306 14.98 -3.79 22.74
N LYS A 307 15.99 -3.11 23.30
CA LYS A 307 17.36 -3.16 22.77
C LYS A 307 17.95 -4.56 22.86
N GLU A 308 17.68 -5.27 23.95
CA GLU A 308 18.07 -6.67 24.11
C GLU A 308 17.42 -7.56 23.05
N MET A 309 16.12 -7.36 22.77
CA MET A 309 15.44 -8.10 21.72
C MET A 309 16.03 -7.79 20.34
N GLU A 310 16.22 -6.51 20.01
CA GLU A 310 16.82 -6.09 18.74
C GLU A 310 18.18 -6.76 18.52
N ARG A 311 19.04 -6.70 19.54
CA ARG A 311 20.35 -7.35 19.52
C ARG A 311 20.22 -8.87 19.37
N TRP A 312 19.34 -9.50 20.14
CA TRP A 312 19.11 -10.95 20.08
C TRP A 312 18.66 -11.39 18.68
N VAL A 313 17.73 -10.67 18.07
CA VAL A 313 17.23 -10.98 16.71
C VAL A 313 18.31 -10.77 15.65
N ARG A 314 19.08 -9.69 15.77
CA ARG A 314 20.13 -9.37 14.78
C ARG A 314 21.33 -10.30 14.93
N ASP A 315 21.90 -10.39 16.13
CA ASP A 315 23.18 -11.04 16.38
C ASP A 315 23.05 -12.56 16.51
N GLU A 316 22.06 -13.05 17.25
CA GLU A 316 21.91 -14.50 17.51
C GLU A 316 21.04 -15.19 16.47
N MET A 317 20.02 -14.49 15.98
CA MET A 317 19.08 -15.06 15.02
C MET A 317 19.40 -14.70 13.57
N GLY A 318 20.34 -13.78 13.29
CA GLY A 318 20.72 -13.42 11.92
C GLY A 318 19.53 -12.91 11.08
N ALA A 319 18.61 -12.18 11.71
CA ALA A 319 17.48 -11.58 11.03
C ALA A 319 17.70 -10.08 10.77
N GLU A 320 17.07 -9.58 9.72
CA GLU A 320 17.02 -8.16 9.41
C GLU A 320 16.00 -7.50 10.34
N VAL A 321 16.41 -6.44 11.02
CA VAL A 321 15.56 -5.74 11.98
C VAL A 321 15.27 -4.34 11.50
N ALA A 322 13.97 -4.03 11.39
CA ALA A 322 13.45 -2.70 11.15
C ALA A 322 12.66 -2.22 12.37
N ASP A 323 12.69 -0.93 12.63
CA ASP A 323 11.99 -0.31 13.74
C ASP A 323 10.80 0.51 13.24
N ILE A 324 9.69 0.40 13.96
CA ILE A 324 8.51 1.23 13.76
C ILE A 324 8.24 2.00 15.05
N VAL A 325 8.24 3.34 14.98
CA VAL A 325 8.09 4.24 16.13
C VAL A 325 6.65 4.78 16.24
N TRP A 326 5.76 4.06 16.93
CA TRP A 326 4.33 4.41 17.11
C TRP A 326 4.12 5.51 18.15
#